data_AF-A0A3D4PLZ9-F1
#
_entry.id   AF-A0A3D4PLZ9-F1
#
_cell.length_a   1.000
_cell.length_b   1.000
_cell.length_c   1.000
_cell.angle_alpha   90.00
_cell.angle_beta   90.00
_cell.angle_gamma   90.00
#
_symmetry.space_group_name_H-M   'P 1'
#
loop_
_entity.id
_entity.type
_entity.pdbx_description
1 polymer ?
#
loop_
_entity_poly.entity_id
_entity_poly.type
_entity_poly.pdbx_seq_one_letter_code
_entity_poly.pdbx_strand_id
1 'polypeptide(L)'
;EPLGWYTTWVGMVSEGEEAFQRVLGSMDHVPNSPFAHFDDFSSQHTGGAQFVLGDGHVRFVSENIDYVVYQSLGTIQGGEVIGEF
;
A
#
# COMPACT_ATOMS: atom_id res chain seq x y z
N GLU A 1 17.62 -29.57 21.02
CA GLU A 1 16.46 -29.55 20.11
C GLU A 1 16.25 -28.17 19.51
N PRO A 2 16.30 -28.00 18.18
CA PRO A 2 15.87 -26.76 17.53
C PRO A 2 14.35 -26.62 17.71
N LEU A 3 13.89 -25.44 18.08
CA LEU A 3 12.47 -25.13 18.23
C LEU A 3 11.80 -25.34 16.85
N GLY A 4 10.97 -26.38 16.72
CA GLY A 4 10.35 -26.84 15.47
C GLY A 4 9.25 -25.91 14.95
N TRP A 5 9.61 -24.67 14.64
CA TRP A 5 8.67 -23.67 14.14
C TRP A 5 8.68 -23.67 12.62
N TYR A 6 7.53 -23.98 12.03
CA TYR A 6 7.30 -23.91 10.60
C TYR A 6 6.29 -22.81 10.33
N THR A 7 6.60 -21.92 9.39
CA THR A 7 5.63 -20.95 8.86
C THR A 7 5.10 -21.48 7.53
N THR A 8 3.78 -21.54 7.39
CA THR A 8 3.09 -21.77 6.11
C THR A 8 2.33 -20.50 5.77
N TRP A 9 2.54 -19.99 4.55
CA TRP A 9 1.76 -18.90 4.01
C TRP A 9 0.51 -19.48 3.33
N VAL A 10 -0.66 -19.19 3.87
CA VAL A 10 -1.94 -19.70 3.35
C VAL A 10 -2.52 -18.82 2.24
N GLY A 11 -1.91 -17.68 1.96
CA GLY A 11 -2.41 -16.71 0.99
C GLY A 11 -3.63 -15.94 1.47
N MET A 12 -4.57 -15.71 0.55
CA MET A 12 -5.83 -15.00 0.80
C MET A 12 -6.90 -15.96 1.33
N VAL A 13 -7.45 -15.68 2.51
CA VAL A 13 -8.57 -16.44 3.10
C VAL A 13 -9.85 -15.67 2.83
N SER A 14 -10.66 -16.11 1.87
CA SER A 14 -11.77 -15.32 1.29
C SER A 14 -12.84 -14.83 2.26
N GLU A 15 -13.01 -15.49 3.40
CA GLU A 15 -13.98 -15.12 4.44
C GLU A 15 -13.33 -14.37 5.61
N GLY A 16 -12.01 -14.15 5.55
CA GLY A 16 -11.31 -13.32 6.53
C GLY A 16 -11.66 -11.85 6.34
N GLU A 17 -11.70 -11.11 7.44
CA GLU A 17 -11.80 -9.65 7.41
C GLU A 17 -10.62 -9.04 6.63
N GLU A 18 -10.92 -8.19 5.64
CA GLU A 18 -9.96 -7.54 4.75
C GLU A 18 -8.99 -8.51 4.07
N ALA A 19 -9.50 -9.69 3.69
CA ALA A 19 -8.73 -10.81 3.14
C ALA A 19 -7.81 -10.41 1.98
N PHE A 20 -8.30 -9.57 1.08
CA PHE A 20 -7.57 -9.17 -0.12
C PHE A 20 -6.48 -8.13 0.19
N GLN A 21 -6.81 -7.16 1.06
CA GLN A 21 -5.90 -6.10 1.48
C GLN A 21 -4.71 -6.63 2.30
N ARG A 22 -4.88 -7.76 3.01
CA ARG A 22 -3.77 -8.47 3.67
C ARG A 22 -2.68 -8.99 2.72
N VAL A 23 -2.94 -9.04 1.42
CA VAL A 23 -1.95 -9.49 0.41
C VAL A 23 -1.40 -8.33 -0.42
N LEU A 24 -2.26 -7.37 -0.80
CA LEU A 24 -1.90 -6.31 -1.76
C LEU A 24 -1.81 -4.89 -1.16
N GLY A 25 -2.33 -4.67 0.05
CA GLY A 25 -2.49 -3.33 0.63
C GLY A 25 -3.63 -2.53 -0.02
N SER A 26 -4.00 -1.42 0.62
CA SER A 26 -5.00 -0.47 0.14
C SER A 26 -4.41 0.92 -0.01
N MET A 27 -4.98 1.69 -0.95
CA MET A 27 -4.73 3.12 -1.13
C MET A 27 -5.98 3.90 -0.72
N ASP A 28 -6.58 3.54 0.42
CA ASP A 28 -7.80 4.20 0.91
C ASP A 28 -7.47 5.57 1.53
N HIS A 29 -6.29 5.69 2.14
CA HIS A 29 -5.74 6.95 2.63
C HIS A 29 -4.34 7.23 2.10
N VAL A 30 -4.00 8.53 2.01
CA VAL A 30 -2.63 8.97 1.70
C VAL A 30 -1.63 8.42 2.74
N PRO A 31 -0.34 8.26 2.37
CA PRO A 31 0.65 7.72 3.29
C PRO A 31 0.68 8.47 4.61
N ASN A 32 0.81 7.75 5.72
CA ASN A 32 0.87 8.31 7.08
C ASN A 32 -0.38 9.07 7.54
N SER A 33 -1.53 8.91 6.89
CA SER A 33 -2.79 9.50 7.34
C SER A 33 -3.08 9.14 8.82
N PRO A 34 -3.56 10.09 9.65
CA PRO A 34 -3.97 9.80 11.02
C PRO A 34 -5.22 8.91 11.10
N PHE A 35 -5.91 8.72 9.97
CA PHE A 35 -7.08 7.85 9.84
C PHE A 35 -6.75 6.54 9.13
N ALA A 36 -5.45 6.25 8.91
CA ALA A 36 -5.02 5.05 8.20
C ALA A 36 -5.52 3.77 8.87
N HIS A 37 -5.94 2.82 8.04
CA HIS A 37 -6.26 1.47 8.41
C HIS A 37 -5.00 0.59 8.37
N PHE A 38 -5.07 -0.63 8.89
CA PHE A 38 -3.88 -1.49 9.03
C PHE A 38 -3.28 -1.90 7.68
N ASP A 39 -4.09 -1.84 6.63
CA ASP A 39 -3.77 -2.21 5.26
C ASP A 39 -3.36 -1.05 4.37
N ASP A 40 -3.47 0.19 4.85
CA ASP A 40 -2.98 1.37 4.14
C ASP A 40 -1.45 1.38 4.10
N PHE A 41 -0.89 1.85 2.99
CA PHE A 41 0.55 2.07 2.88
C PHE A 41 1.00 3.22 3.80
N SER A 42 2.00 2.98 4.65
CA SER A 42 2.59 4.04 5.49
C SER A 42 4.07 3.79 5.82
N SER A 43 4.70 4.78 6.44
CA SER A 43 6.04 4.74 6.99
C SER A 43 6.07 5.37 8.39
N GLN A 44 7.05 5.02 9.21
CA GLN A 44 7.30 5.76 10.46
C GLN A 44 8.08 7.07 10.25
N HIS A 45 8.52 7.35 9.01
CA HIS A 45 9.21 8.59 8.67
C HIS A 45 8.19 9.70 8.39
N THR A 46 8.47 10.89 8.90
CA THR A 46 7.67 12.08 8.60
C THR A 46 7.74 12.43 7.12
N GLY A 47 6.61 12.83 6.54
CA GLY A 47 6.53 13.43 5.21
C GLY A 47 6.04 12.48 4.12
N GLY A 48 6.04 11.17 4.32
CA GLY A 48 5.56 10.18 3.36
C GLY A 48 6.33 8.85 3.37
N ALA A 49 6.29 8.14 2.24
CA ALA A 49 6.94 6.84 2.07
C ALA A 49 7.56 6.66 0.67
N GLN A 50 8.53 5.75 0.55
CA GLN A 50 9.09 5.35 -0.74
C GLN A 50 8.24 4.22 -1.34
N PHE A 51 7.83 4.38 -2.59
CA PHE A 51 7.06 3.39 -3.35
C PHE A 51 7.85 2.88 -4.54
N VAL A 52 7.78 1.57 -4.78
CA VAL A 52 8.29 0.94 -6.00
C VAL A 52 7.15 0.85 -7.01
N LEU A 53 7.37 1.37 -8.21
CA LEU A 53 6.40 1.31 -9.31
C LEU A 53 6.55 -0.01 -10.08
N GLY A 54 5.55 -0.36 -10.89
CA GLY A 54 5.55 -1.61 -11.68
C GLY A 54 6.71 -1.75 -12.67
N ASP A 55 7.37 -0.64 -13.03
CA ASP A 55 8.56 -0.60 -13.89
C ASP A 55 9.90 -0.67 -13.12
N GLY A 56 9.84 -0.79 -11.79
CA GLY A 56 11.00 -0.89 -10.90
C GLY A 56 11.58 0.44 -10.43
N HIS A 57 11.08 1.59 -10.89
CA HIS A 57 11.49 2.88 -10.34
C HIS A 57 10.99 3.04 -8.91
N VAL A 58 11.79 3.72 -8.09
CA VAL A 58 11.40 4.10 -6.73
C VAL A 58 11.11 5.59 -6.70
N ARG A 59 9.97 5.97 -6.16
CA ARG A 59 9.58 7.38 -5.98
C ARG A 59 9.14 7.62 -4.55
N PHE A 60 9.49 8.80 -4.04
CA PHE A 60 8.97 9.27 -2.78
C PHE A 60 7.57 9.83 -3.00
N VAL A 61 6.59 9.34 -2.25
CA VAL A 61 5.21 9.82 -2.28
C VAL A 61 4.95 10.53 -0.96
N SER A 62 4.59 11.82 -1.02
CA SER A 62 4.35 12.61 0.18
C SER A 62 3.02 12.23 0.87
N GLU A 63 2.98 12.35 2.20
CA GLU A 63 1.73 12.31 2.98
C GLU A 63 0.76 13.46 2.64
N ASN A 64 1.24 14.50 1.94
CA ASN A 64 0.43 15.63 1.48
C ASN A 64 0.03 15.54 -0.01
N ILE A 65 0.24 14.39 -0.66
CA ILE A 65 -0.18 14.17 -2.05
C ILE A 65 -1.69 14.41 -2.19
N ASP A 66 -2.11 14.91 -3.36
CA ASP A 66 -3.54 14.96 -3.68
C ASP A 66 -4.14 13.55 -3.64
N TYR A 67 -5.26 13.42 -2.92
CA TYR A 67 -5.91 12.14 -2.68
C TYR A 67 -6.30 11.43 -3.99
N VAL A 68 -6.82 12.16 -4.96
CA VAL A 68 -7.28 11.60 -6.24
C VAL A 68 -6.09 11.14 -7.06
N VAL A 69 -5.00 11.91 -7.07
CA VAL A 69 -3.74 11.50 -7.72
C VAL A 69 -3.19 10.24 -7.07
N TYR A 70 -3.16 10.15 -5.75
CA TYR A 70 -2.66 8.98 -5.03
C TYR A 70 -3.45 7.71 -5.36
N GLN A 71 -4.78 7.75 -5.31
CA GLN A 71 -5.60 6.58 -5.67
C GLN A 71 -5.44 6.19 -7.13
N SER A 72 -5.31 7.18 -8.01
CA SER A 72 -5.09 6.95 -9.44
C SER A 72 -3.84 6.11 -9.73
N LEU A 73 -2.78 6.25 -8.92
CA LEU A 73 -1.54 5.47 -9.06
C LEU A 73 -1.73 3.96 -8.84
N GLY A 74 -2.72 3.56 -8.04
CA GLY A 74 -2.98 2.15 -7.69
C GLY A 74 -3.95 1.43 -8.61
N THR A 75 -4.54 2.15 -9.56
CA THR A 75 -5.55 1.58 -10.46
C THR A 75 -4.91 0.71 -11.55
N ILE A 76 -5.60 -0.37 -11.93
CA ILE A 76 -5.20 -1.22 -13.05
C ILE A 76 -5.83 -0.80 -14.38
N GLN A 77 -6.87 0.05 -14.34
CA GLN A 77 -7.63 0.43 -15.53
C GLN A 77 -6.82 1.35 -16.45
N GLY A 78 -5.92 2.16 -15.87
CA GLY A 78 -5.06 3.07 -16.60
C GLY A 78 -5.85 4.22 -17.24
N GLY A 79 -5.13 5.29 -17.62
CA GLY A 79 -5.72 6.46 -18.26
C GLY A 79 -6.22 7.52 -17.27
N GLU A 80 -6.00 7.35 -15.97
CA GLU A 80 -6.13 8.43 -15.00
C GLU A 80 -5.15 9.55 -15.36
N VAL A 81 -5.59 10.80 -15.21
CA VAL A 81 -4.71 11.95 -15.40
C VAL A 81 -3.86 12.10 -14.15
N ILE A 82 -2.68 11.48 -14.17
CA ILE A 82 -1.73 11.56 -13.07
C ILE A 82 -0.88 12.82 -13.29
N GLY A 83 -0.97 13.77 -12.34
CA GLY A 83 -0.08 14.94 -12.30
C GLY A 83 1.36 14.56 -11.91
N GLU A 84 2.20 15.54 -11.62
CA GLU A 84 3.46 15.24 -10.91
C GLU A 84 3.14 14.83 -9.46
N PHE A 85 3.89 13.84 -8.96
CA PHE A 85 3.75 13.25 -7.63
C PHE A 85 5.10 12.81 -7.07
#